data_AF-A0A1G2Z683-F1
#
_entry.id   AF-A0A1G2Z683-F1
#
_cell.length_a   1.000
_cell.length_b   1.000
_cell.length_c   1.000
_cell.angle_alpha   90.00
_cell.angle_beta   90.00
_cell.angle_gamma   90.00
#
_symmetry.space_group_name_H-M   'P 1'
#
loop_
_entity.id
_entity.type
_entity.pdbx_description
1 polymer ?
#
loop_
_entity_poly.entity_id
_entity_poly.type
_entity_poly.pdbx_seq_one_letter_code
_entity_poly.pdbx_strand_id
1 'polypeptide(L)'
;MVDNQHAVPRGTTFFPQILQKAGCQTVFIGKWHMGHEDDSPHPGFDYWASFKGQDVYSDPRLNINGKMQQSAGYNADVLTRLAIEWLQSGRDSERPFFLYLSYRAVHYPFQPAERDWGLYAEKPIDYPETMGRMERNYRAQPRWVRERRYWIRGIDHMEIVPFDKAPVPVPKKLTSEEPELLLKASLVRIPHPCGLFAGDETVAKDHLREKGLSAYVILR
;
A
#
# COMPACT_ATOMS: atom_id res chain seq x y z
N MET A 1 12.54 -2.31 14.72
CA MET A 1 11.49 -1.33 14.34
C MET A 1 11.42 -1.37 12.82
N VAL A 2 10.34 -1.89 12.25
CA VAL A 2 10.05 -1.70 10.80
C VAL A 2 9.23 -0.43 10.77
N ASP A 3 9.68 0.61 10.09
CA ASP A 3 8.88 1.79 9.80
C ASP A 3 9.00 2.11 8.31
N ASN A 4 8.18 3.04 7.83
CA ASN A 4 8.12 3.41 6.42
C ASN A 4 9.20 4.45 6.04
N GLN A 5 10.08 4.80 6.98
CA GLN A 5 11.01 5.92 6.85
C GLN A 5 12.44 5.46 6.66
N HIS A 6 12.80 4.29 7.20
CA HIS A 6 14.14 3.75 7.05
C HIS A 6 14.39 3.28 5.63
N ALA A 7 15.48 3.78 5.06
CA ALA A 7 16.04 3.24 3.84
C ALA A 7 16.40 1.77 4.03
N VAL A 8 16.33 1.00 2.95
CA VAL A 8 16.77 -0.40 2.99
C VAL A 8 18.26 -0.45 3.33
N PRO A 9 18.69 -1.30 4.30
CA PRO A 9 20.09 -1.42 4.67
C PRO A 9 20.99 -1.72 3.46
N ARG A 10 22.16 -1.09 3.40
CA ARG A 10 23.13 -1.34 2.32
C ARG A 10 23.51 -2.82 2.28
N GLY A 11 23.61 -3.37 1.07
CA GLY A 11 23.93 -4.79 0.86
C GLY A 11 22.75 -5.75 1.03
N THR A 12 21.53 -5.25 1.30
CA THR A 12 20.33 -6.09 1.31
C THR A 12 20.11 -6.71 -0.07
N THR A 13 20.04 -8.04 -0.11
CA THR A 13 19.69 -8.76 -1.33
C THR A 13 18.18 -8.85 -1.44
N PHE A 14 17.62 -8.30 -2.51
CA PHE A 14 16.20 -8.43 -2.83
C PHE A 14 15.97 -9.72 -3.61
N PHE A 15 14.84 -10.40 -3.37
CA PHE A 15 14.50 -11.61 -4.10
C PHE A 15 14.46 -11.47 -5.64
N PRO A 16 14.11 -10.30 -6.25
CA PRO A 16 14.17 -10.13 -7.70
C PRO A 16 15.60 -10.26 -8.26
N GLN A 17 16.64 -9.93 -7.48
CA GLN A 17 18.03 -10.19 -7.88
C GLN A 17 18.33 -11.69 -8.01
N ILE A 18 17.68 -12.53 -7.20
CA ILE A 18 17.80 -13.99 -7.28
C ILE A 18 17.09 -14.49 -8.55
N LEU A 19 15.92 -13.93 -8.88
CA LEU A 19 15.17 -14.26 -10.09
C LEU A 19 15.94 -13.86 -11.36
N GLN A 20 16.56 -12.68 -11.38
CA GLN A 20 17.44 -12.25 -12.49
C GLN A 20 18.59 -13.24 -12.72
N LYS A 21 19.27 -13.68 -11.66
CA LYS A 21 20.34 -14.68 -11.75
C LYS A 21 19.85 -16.02 -12.29
N ALA A 22 18.58 -16.36 -12.07
CA ALA A 22 17.95 -17.55 -12.63
C ALA A 22 17.44 -17.38 -14.07
N GLY A 23 17.71 -16.23 -14.70
CA GLY A 23 17.35 -15.94 -16.10
C GLY A 23 15.99 -15.26 -16.28
N CYS A 24 15.23 -14.99 -15.20
CA CYS A 24 13.97 -14.27 -15.28
C CYS A 24 14.18 -12.80 -15.62
N GLN A 25 13.30 -12.25 -16.44
CA GLN A 25 13.13 -10.81 -16.59
C GLN A 25 12.37 -10.27 -15.37
N THR A 26 12.81 -9.18 -14.78
CA THR A 26 12.18 -8.64 -13.57
C THR A 26 11.70 -7.20 -13.77
N VAL A 27 10.49 -6.94 -13.34
CA VAL A 27 9.79 -5.68 -13.62
C VAL A 27 9.14 -5.17 -12.35
N PHE A 28 9.31 -3.88 -12.08
CA PHE A 28 8.62 -3.18 -11.00
C PHE A 28 7.83 -2.01 -11.55
N ILE A 29 6.54 -1.95 -11.23
CA ILE A 29 5.63 -0.88 -11.63
C ILE A 29 4.75 -0.50 -10.44
N GLY A 30 4.88 0.74 -9.96
CA GLY A 30 3.99 1.33 -8.97
C GLY A 30 4.67 1.75 -7.67
N LYS A 31 4.00 1.50 -6.54
CA LYS A 31 4.41 2.00 -5.23
C LYS A 31 5.51 1.16 -4.60
N TRP A 32 6.68 1.75 -4.36
CA TRP A 32 7.77 1.14 -3.61
C TRP A 32 7.75 1.43 -2.11
N HIS A 33 7.59 2.70 -1.73
CA HIS A 33 7.36 3.16 -0.35
C HIS A 33 8.48 2.93 0.68
N MET A 34 9.67 2.46 0.28
CA MET A 34 10.83 2.38 1.17
C MET A 34 11.79 3.54 0.89
N GLY A 35 12.24 4.25 1.94
CA GLY A 35 13.19 5.35 1.79
C GLY A 35 12.57 6.74 1.54
N HIS A 36 11.38 7.00 2.11
CA HIS A 36 10.67 8.30 2.09
C HIS A 36 10.25 8.78 0.69
N GLU A 37 11.20 9.32 -0.06
CA GLU A 37 11.01 10.05 -1.34
C GLU A 37 11.88 9.47 -2.46
N ASP A 38 12.45 8.28 -2.23
CA ASP A 38 13.22 7.56 -3.24
C ASP A 38 12.30 6.80 -4.18
N ASP A 39 12.36 7.18 -5.45
CA ASP A 39 11.73 6.49 -6.58
C ASP A 39 12.77 5.97 -7.57
N SER A 40 14.05 5.94 -7.19
CA SER A 40 15.13 5.51 -8.05
C SER A 40 15.08 3.99 -8.33
N PRO A 41 15.58 3.54 -9.49
CA PRO A 41 15.64 2.12 -9.79
C PRO A 41 16.40 1.32 -8.72
N HIS A 42 15.76 0.29 -8.18
CA HIS A 42 16.39 -0.60 -7.21
C HIS A 42 16.99 -1.85 -7.85
N PRO A 43 18.07 -2.42 -7.25
CA PRO A 43 18.69 -3.64 -7.74
C PRO A 43 17.69 -4.80 -7.78
N GLY A 44 17.70 -5.55 -8.88
CA GLY A 44 16.82 -6.70 -9.05
C GLY A 44 15.73 -6.51 -10.09
N PHE A 45 15.62 -5.34 -10.72
CA PHE A 45 14.60 -5.04 -11.72
C PHE A 45 15.25 -4.58 -13.03
N ASP A 46 14.96 -5.27 -14.13
CA ASP A 46 15.34 -4.90 -15.50
C ASP A 46 14.52 -3.71 -16.01
N TYR A 47 13.26 -3.59 -15.56
CA TYR A 47 12.40 -2.45 -15.82
C TYR A 47 11.83 -1.89 -14.52
N TRP A 48 11.89 -0.57 -14.39
CA TRP A 48 11.43 0.17 -13.22
C TRP A 48 10.52 1.32 -13.65
N ALA A 49 9.33 1.38 -13.06
CA ALA A 49 8.44 2.53 -13.08
C ALA A 49 7.89 2.75 -11.66
N SER A 50 8.32 3.80 -10.97
CA SER A 50 7.85 4.09 -9.60
C SER A 50 7.58 5.58 -9.41
N PHE A 51 7.00 5.92 -8.28
CA PHE A 51 6.75 7.30 -7.85
C PHE A 51 7.18 7.50 -6.40
N LYS A 52 7.34 8.75 -6.00
CA LYS A 52 7.76 9.14 -4.65
C LYS A 52 6.62 9.06 -3.65
N GLY A 53 6.94 8.61 -2.45
CA GLY A 53 6.04 8.62 -1.30
C GLY A 53 4.70 7.93 -1.58
N GLN A 54 3.65 8.73 -1.69
CA GLN A 54 2.28 8.27 -1.92
C GLN A 54 1.75 8.60 -3.31
N ASP A 55 2.40 9.49 -4.09
CA ASP A 55 1.94 9.99 -5.39
C ASP A 55 0.50 10.57 -5.41
N VAL A 56 0.06 11.00 -6.60
CA VAL A 56 -1.27 11.57 -6.89
C VAL A 56 -2.20 10.56 -7.55
N TYR A 57 -3.51 10.81 -7.52
CA TYR A 57 -4.51 9.93 -8.14
C TYR A 57 -4.66 10.19 -9.64
N SER A 58 -4.41 11.43 -10.08
CA SER A 58 -4.52 11.85 -11.47
C SER A 58 -3.22 12.44 -11.94
N ASP A 59 -2.86 12.14 -13.18
CA ASP A 59 -1.67 12.62 -13.87
C ASP A 59 -0.37 12.41 -13.05
N PRO A 60 0.01 11.15 -12.77
CA PRO A 60 1.18 10.85 -11.94
C PRO A 60 2.50 11.18 -12.65
N ARG A 61 3.51 11.51 -11.84
CA ARG A 61 4.91 11.65 -12.27
C ARG A 61 5.69 10.39 -11.91
N LEU A 62 6.11 9.65 -12.92
CA LEU A 62 6.78 8.36 -12.75
C LEU A 62 8.27 8.46 -13.09
N ASN A 63 9.11 7.84 -12.27
CA ASN A 63 10.49 7.55 -12.59
C ASN A 63 10.55 6.25 -13.40
N ILE A 64 10.75 6.35 -14.71
CA ILE A 64 10.86 5.21 -15.62
C ILE A 64 12.34 5.02 -15.96
N ASN A 65 12.94 3.95 -15.45
CA ASN A 65 14.36 3.60 -15.66
C ASN A 65 15.33 4.77 -15.41
N GLY A 66 15.11 5.54 -14.36
CA GLY A 66 15.94 6.69 -13.98
C GLY A 66 15.54 8.01 -14.63
N LYS A 67 14.47 8.04 -15.44
CA LYS A 67 13.97 9.25 -16.12
C LYS A 67 12.58 9.61 -15.63
N MET A 68 12.40 10.83 -15.15
CA MET A 68 11.08 11.34 -14.76
C MET A 68 10.21 11.61 -15.99
N GLN A 69 9.00 11.07 -15.99
CA GLN A 69 7.99 11.24 -17.02
C GLN A 69 6.63 11.59 -16.40
N GLN A 70 6.01 12.62 -16.93
CA GLN A 70 4.61 12.94 -16.66
C GLN A 70 3.72 11.99 -17.47
N SER A 71 2.78 11.34 -16.81
CA SER A 71 1.76 10.52 -17.46
C SER A 71 0.39 11.14 -17.26
N ALA A 72 -0.48 11.06 -18.27
CA ALA A 72 -1.86 11.54 -18.18
C ALA A 72 -2.80 10.40 -17.79
N GLY A 73 -3.82 10.70 -17.00
CA GLY A 73 -4.88 9.78 -16.59
C GLY A 73 -4.79 9.33 -15.13
N TYR A 74 -5.69 8.42 -14.74
CA TYR A 74 -5.75 7.91 -13.37
C TYR A 74 -4.56 6.99 -13.07
N ASN A 75 -3.96 7.13 -11.89
CA ASN A 75 -2.71 6.44 -11.52
C ASN A 75 -2.78 4.93 -11.76
N ALA A 76 -3.84 4.25 -11.30
CA ALA A 76 -3.98 2.81 -11.49
C ALA A 76 -4.06 2.43 -12.98
N ASP A 77 -4.70 3.25 -13.81
CA ASP A 77 -4.82 3.00 -15.25
C ASP A 77 -3.47 3.20 -15.94
N VAL A 78 -2.72 4.24 -15.56
CA VAL A 78 -1.37 4.50 -16.07
C VAL A 78 -0.43 3.34 -15.75
N LEU A 79 -0.41 2.87 -14.50
CA LEU A 79 0.45 1.74 -14.10
C LEU A 79 0.07 0.46 -14.86
N THR A 80 -1.24 0.20 -14.99
CA THR A 80 -1.75 -0.98 -15.73
C THR A 80 -1.37 -0.90 -17.21
N ARG A 81 -1.48 0.28 -17.82
CA ARG A 81 -1.07 0.50 -19.20
C ARG A 81 0.42 0.22 -19.40
N LEU A 82 1.28 0.73 -18.51
CA LEU A 82 2.73 0.44 -18.58
C LEU A 82 3.03 -1.06 -18.43
N ALA A 83 2.30 -1.76 -17.56
CA ALA A 83 2.43 -3.20 -17.41
C ALA A 83 2.03 -3.95 -18.69
N ILE A 84 0.90 -3.59 -19.30
CA ILE A 84 0.42 -4.17 -20.56
C ILE A 84 1.40 -3.88 -21.70
N GLU A 85 1.86 -2.63 -21.84
CA GLU A 85 2.85 -2.24 -22.85
C GLU A 85 4.13 -3.09 -22.71
N TRP A 86 4.64 -3.24 -21.48
CA TRP A 86 5.80 -4.08 -21.23
C TRP A 86 5.56 -5.55 -21.58
N LEU A 87 4.40 -6.11 -21.22
CA LEU A 87 4.05 -7.50 -21.54
C LEU A 87 3.90 -7.77 -23.04
N GLN A 88 3.45 -6.77 -23.81
CA GLN A 88 3.20 -6.88 -25.24
C GLN A 88 4.44 -6.64 -26.10
N SER A 89 5.26 -5.64 -25.76
CA SER A 89 6.37 -5.20 -26.62
C SER A 89 7.71 -5.06 -25.90
N GLY A 90 7.72 -5.02 -24.57
CA GLY A 90 8.93 -4.81 -23.78
C GLY A 90 9.63 -6.10 -23.31
N ARG A 91 8.95 -7.25 -23.37
CA ARG A 91 9.49 -8.53 -22.90
C ARG A 91 10.12 -9.36 -24.02
N ASP A 92 11.19 -10.06 -23.66
CA ASP A 92 11.65 -11.23 -24.41
C ASP A 92 10.65 -12.39 -24.19
N SER A 93 10.09 -12.94 -25.27
CA SER A 93 9.10 -14.02 -25.16
C SER A 93 9.69 -15.35 -24.71
N GLU A 94 11.00 -15.54 -24.92
CA GLU A 94 11.70 -16.80 -24.67
C GLU A 94 12.18 -16.93 -23.22
N ARG A 95 12.13 -15.83 -22.45
CA ARG A 95 12.57 -15.80 -21.06
C ARG A 95 11.37 -15.68 -20.11
N PRO A 96 11.35 -16.43 -18.98
CA PRO A 96 10.34 -16.22 -17.96
C PRO A 96 10.43 -14.80 -17.39
N PHE A 97 9.34 -14.32 -16.80
CA PHE A 97 9.32 -12.99 -16.19
C PHE A 97 8.67 -12.99 -14.80
N PHE A 98 9.02 -11.97 -14.03
CA PHE A 98 8.39 -11.60 -12.78
C PHE A 98 8.00 -10.11 -12.84
N LEU A 99 6.71 -9.83 -12.76
CA LEU A 99 6.17 -8.47 -12.73
C LEU A 99 5.60 -8.18 -11.34
N TYR A 100 6.15 -7.18 -10.68
CA TYR A 100 5.61 -6.59 -9.47
C TYR A 100 4.80 -5.34 -9.84
N LEU A 101 3.48 -5.46 -9.80
CA LEU A 101 2.55 -4.34 -10.03
C LEU A 101 1.91 -3.93 -8.70
N SER A 102 2.31 -2.79 -8.15
CA SER A 102 1.82 -2.27 -6.86
C SER A 102 1.04 -0.98 -7.02
N TYR A 103 -0.27 -1.06 -6.87
CA TYR A 103 -1.11 0.13 -6.92
C TYR A 103 -0.96 1.00 -5.67
N ARG A 104 -1.22 2.29 -5.86
CA ARG A 104 -1.42 3.24 -4.75
C ARG A 104 -2.78 3.07 -4.08
N ALA A 105 -3.82 2.86 -4.91
CA ALA A 105 -5.17 2.65 -4.42
C ALA A 105 -5.19 1.46 -3.44
N VAL A 106 -6.07 1.45 -2.44
CA VAL A 106 -7.08 2.47 -2.07
C VAL A 106 -6.59 3.48 -1.03
N HIS A 107 -5.29 3.83 -1.01
CA HIS A 107 -4.75 4.72 0.02
C HIS A 107 -5.42 6.11 0.06
N TYR A 108 -5.54 6.71 1.24
CA TYR A 108 -6.00 8.10 1.41
C TYR A 108 -5.36 9.06 0.36
N PRO A 109 -6.11 9.99 -0.25
CA PRO A 109 -7.46 10.47 0.10
C PRO A 109 -8.66 9.77 -0.54
N PHE A 110 -8.54 8.48 -0.91
CA PHE A 110 -9.68 7.68 -1.38
C PHE A 110 -10.41 8.27 -2.59
N GLN A 111 -9.68 8.94 -3.50
CA GLN A 111 -10.29 9.51 -4.69
C GLN A 111 -10.48 8.41 -5.74
N PRO A 112 -11.73 8.07 -6.10
CA PRO A 112 -11.98 7.09 -7.15
C PRO A 112 -11.61 7.67 -8.52
N ALA A 113 -11.51 6.80 -9.52
CA ALA A 113 -11.49 7.26 -10.91
C ALA A 113 -12.82 7.95 -11.24
N GLU A 114 -12.82 8.84 -12.24
CA GLU A 114 -14.01 9.57 -12.67
C GLU A 114 -15.19 8.63 -12.99
N ARG A 115 -14.90 7.50 -13.67
CA ARG A 115 -15.88 6.45 -14.00
C ARG A 115 -16.54 5.77 -12.79
N ASP A 116 -15.88 5.79 -11.64
CA ASP A 116 -16.33 5.12 -10.42
C ASP A 116 -16.94 6.13 -9.42
N TRP A 117 -17.00 7.41 -9.79
CA TRP A 117 -17.54 8.46 -8.95
C TRP A 117 -19.03 8.23 -8.69
N GLY A 118 -19.41 8.16 -7.41
CA GLY A 118 -20.81 7.94 -7.00
C GLY A 118 -21.33 6.51 -7.19
N LEU A 119 -20.50 5.55 -7.64
CA LEU A 119 -20.91 4.16 -7.90
C LEU A 119 -21.63 3.50 -6.70
N TYR A 120 -21.29 3.93 -5.49
CA TYR A 120 -21.86 3.43 -4.24
C TYR A 120 -22.60 4.49 -3.40
N ALA A 121 -22.97 5.63 -4.00
CA ALA A 121 -23.60 6.74 -3.27
C ALA A 121 -24.91 6.35 -2.57
N GLU A 122 -25.69 5.45 -3.17
CA GLU A 122 -26.98 5.00 -2.62
C GLU A 122 -26.89 3.64 -1.90
N LYS A 123 -25.70 3.03 -1.85
CA LYS A 123 -25.55 1.74 -1.17
C LYS A 123 -25.42 1.94 0.34
N PRO A 124 -26.22 1.24 1.15
CA PRO A 124 -25.99 1.24 2.59
C PRO A 124 -24.61 0.65 2.89
N ILE A 125 -23.88 1.28 3.82
CA ILE A 125 -22.59 0.79 4.29
C ILE A 125 -22.82 0.04 5.60
N ASP A 126 -22.61 -1.27 5.57
CA ASP A 126 -22.65 -2.11 6.76
C ASP A 126 -21.36 -1.91 7.57
N TYR A 127 -21.41 -1.01 8.54
CA TYR A 127 -20.29 -0.78 9.43
C TYR A 127 -20.08 -1.98 10.37
N PRO A 128 -18.82 -2.34 10.66
CA PRO A 128 -18.56 -3.41 11.62
C PRO A 128 -19.07 -3.00 13.00
N GLU A 129 -19.61 -3.95 13.77
CA GLU A 129 -20.15 -3.73 15.13
C GLU A 129 -19.12 -3.06 16.07
N THR A 130 -17.83 -3.32 15.84
CA THR A 130 -16.70 -2.73 16.56
C THR A 130 -16.51 -1.23 16.30
N MET A 131 -17.13 -0.68 15.25
CA MET A 131 -17.18 0.75 14.97
C MET A 131 -18.12 1.50 15.91
N GLY A 132 -19.12 0.82 16.49
CA GLY A 132 -20.10 1.44 17.37
C GLY A 132 -19.50 1.95 18.67
N ARG A 133 -19.95 3.12 19.16
CA ARG A 133 -19.59 3.70 20.48
C ARG A 133 -20.26 2.95 21.64
N MET A 134 -19.92 1.68 21.80
CA MET A 134 -20.48 0.82 22.85
C MET A 134 -19.44 0.53 23.92
N GLU A 135 -19.85 0.51 25.19
CA GLU A 135 -18.94 0.26 26.33
C GLU A 135 -18.10 -1.02 26.11
N ARG A 136 -18.72 -2.10 25.61
CA ARG A 136 -18.00 -3.35 25.29
C ARG A 136 -16.85 -3.20 24.29
N ASN A 137 -16.92 -2.24 23.36
CA ASN A 137 -15.90 -2.01 22.34
C ASN A 137 -14.72 -1.20 22.89
N TYR A 138 -14.94 -0.42 23.96
CA TYR A 138 -13.99 0.59 24.45
C TYR A 138 -13.47 0.33 25.87
N ARG A 139 -14.17 -0.47 26.68
CA ARG A 139 -13.84 -0.73 28.09
C ARG A 139 -12.44 -1.29 28.29
N ALA A 140 -12.02 -2.19 27.41
CA ALA A 140 -10.69 -2.83 27.44
C ALA A 140 -9.62 -2.03 26.69
N GLN A 141 -9.99 -0.95 25.99
CA GLN A 141 -9.04 -0.18 25.19
C GLN A 141 -8.32 0.87 26.04
N PRO A 142 -6.98 0.98 25.97
CA PRO A 142 -6.26 2.03 26.64
C PRO A 142 -6.67 3.39 26.08
N ARG A 143 -6.53 4.44 26.91
CA ARG A 143 -7.01 5.80 26.60
C ARG A 143 -6.51 6.30 25.23
N TRP A 144 -5.25 6.08 24.89
CA TRP A 144 -4.66 6.52 23.63
C TRP A 144 -5.31 5.88 22.39
N VAL A 145 -5.79 4.63 22.47
CA VAL A 145 -6.55 3.98 21.38
C VAL A 145 -7.93 4.63 21.23
N ARG A 146 -8.57 4.98 22.34
CA ARG A 146 -9.87 5.67 22.32
C ARG A 146 -9.76 7.07 21.73
N GLU A 147 -8.68 7.79 22.05
CA GLU A 147 -8.41 9.13 21.51
C GLU A 147 -8.06 9.10 20.00
N ARG A 148 -7.45 8.02 19.49
CA ARG A 148 -7.18 7.83 18.04
C ARG A 148 -8.45 7.88 17.19
N ARG A 149 -9.63 7.56 17.74
CA ARG A 149 -10.93 7.66 17.05
C ARG A 149 -11.18 9.07 16.49
N TYR A 150 -10.70 10.08 17.20
CA TYR A 150 -10.88 11.49 16.90
C TYR A 150 -9.68 12.14 16.19
N TRP A 151 -8.64 11.36 15.90
CA TRP A 151 -7.49 11.87 15.18
C TRP A 151 -7.78 11.90 13.67
N ILE A 152 -6.81 12.39 12.92
CA ILE A 152 -6.83 12.74 11.52
C ILE A 152 -6.96 11.49 10.64
N ARG A 153 -6.52 10.33 11.16
CA ARG A 153 -6.76 9.00 10.59
C ARG A 153 -7.79 8.20 11.39
N GLY A 154 -8.55 8.87 12.26
CA GLY A 154 -9.57 8.29 13.12
C GLY A 154 -10.89 8.11 12.38
N ILE A 155 -11.72 7.18 12.85
CA ILE A 155 -12.96 6.82 12.16
C ILE A 155 -14.03 7.93 12.20
N ASP A 156 -13.96 8.85 13.16
CA ASP A 156 -14.90 9.97 13.28
C ASP A 156 -14.38 11.26 12.62
N HIS A 157 -13.09 11.33 12.31
CA HIS A 157 -12.41 12.53 11.82
C HIS A 157 -11.37 12.21 10.75
N MET A 158 -11.66 11.20 9.91
CA MET A 158 -10.82 10.84 8.78
C MET A 158 -10.78 12.04 7.81
N GLU A 159 -9.65 12.76 7.78
CA GLU A 159 -9.39 14.03 7.08
C GLU A 159 -10.52 14.56 6.17
N ILE A 160 -11.40 15.36 6.78
CA ILE A 160 -12.26 16.44 6.27
C ILE A 160 -12.30 16.57 4.73
N VAL A 161 -13.21 15.83 4.09
CA VAL A 161 -13.79 16.25 2.80
C VAL A 161 -14.65 17.50 3.00
N PRO A 162 -14.95 18.30 1.95
CA PRO A 162 -15.69 19.57 2.07
C PRO A 162 -17.10 19.50 2.70
N PHE A 163 -17.57 18.30 3.05
CA PHE A 163 -18.93 18.04 3.54
C PHE A 163 -19.08 17.99 5.06
N ASP A 164 -18.00 18.05 5.87
CA ASP A 164 -18.12 18.02 7.33
C ASP A 164 -17.76 19.36 8.00
N LYS A 165 -18.78 20.04 8.57
CA LYS A 165 -18.68 21.35 9.24
C LYS A 165 -18.40 21.27 10.75
N ALA A 166 -17.58 20.32 11.24
CA ALA A 166 -17.28 20.21 12.67
C ALA A 166 -15.80 20.49 12.97
N PRO A 167 -15.46 21.42 13.90
CA PRO A 167 -14.08 21.69 14.29
C PRO A 167 -13.47 20.52 15.08
N VAL A 168 -12.24 20.14 14.73
CA VAL A 168 -11.46 19.09 15.42
C VAL A 168 -11.09 19.57 16.84
N PRO A 169 -11.40 18.81 17.91
CA PRO A 169 -10.91 19.12 19.26
C PRO A 169 -9.40 18.86 19.33
N VAL A 170 -8.61 19.88 19.67
CA VAL A 170 -7.18 19.73 19.94
C VAL A 170 -7.00 18.99 21.27
N PRO A 171 -6.33 17.82 21.33
CA PRO A 171 -6.10 17.12 22.60
C PRO A 171 -5.26 17.98 23.54
N LYS A 172 -5.71 18.14 24.80
CA LYS A 172 -4.88 18.75 25.86
C LYS A 172 -3.67 17.84 26.12
N LYS A 173 -2.46 18.42 26.06
CA LYS A 173 -1.12 17.81 26.21
C LYS A 173 -1.11 16.44 26.93
N LEU A 174 -0.58 15.42 26.25
CA LEU A 174 -0.22 14.12 26.83
C LEU A 174 0.90 14.32 27.87
N THR A 175 0.72 13.76 29.07
CA THR A 175 1.71 13.80 30.17
C THR A 175 2.83 12.79 29.94
N SER A 176 4.01 13.09 30.48
CA SER A 176 5.33 12.54 30.10
C SER A 176 5.64 11.08 30.48
N GLU A 177 4.67 10.24 30.85
CA GLU A 177 4.95 8.91 31.45
C GLU A 177 4.68 7.68 30.57
N GLU A 178 4.24 7.81 29.31
CA GLU A 178 3.99 6.65 28.43
C GLU A 178 4.98 6.35 27.26
N PRO A 179 6.32 6.64 27.30
CA PRO A 179 7.20 6.22 26.19
C PRO A 179 7.62 4.73 26.18
N GLU A 180 7.61 4.01 27.30
CA GLU A 180 8.29 2.68 27.38
C GLU A 180 7.49 1.46 26.89
N LEU A 181 6.17 1.59 26.68
CA LEU A 181 5.31 0.46 26.29
C LEU A 181 5.35 0.11 24.78
N LEU A 182 6.08 0.86 23.95
CA LEU A 182 6.10 0.68 22.50
C LEU A 182 7.12 -0.36 21.97
N LEU A 183 7.86 -1.05 22.83
CA LEU A 183 9.04 -1.83 22.41
C LEU A 183 8.96 -3.36 22.48
N LYS A 184 7.80 -3.99 22.73
CA LYS A 184 7.74 -5.47 22.78
C LYS A 184 6.51 -6.06 22.07
N ALA A 185 6.72 -6.58 20.86
CA ALA A 185 5.91 -7.65 20.27
C ALA A 185 6.74 -8.45 19.25
N SER A 186 6.62 -9.77 19.32
CA SER A 186 7.56 -10.81 18.87
C SER A 186 7.48 -11.18 17.39
N LEU A 187 8.61 -11.64 16.82
CA LEU A 187 8.71 -12.30 15.50
C LEU A 187 8.45 -13.81 15.63
N VAL A 188 7.68 -14.39 14.70
CA VAL A 188 7.54 -15.85 14.51
C VAL A 188 8.02 -16.21 13.10
N ARG A 189 8.85 -17.25 12.99
CA ARG A 189 9.42 -17.77 11.73
C ARG A 189 8.64 -19.02 11.31
N ILE A 190 8.25 -19.11 10.03
CA ILE A 190 7.70 -20.34 9.42
C ILE A 190 8.55 -20.69 8.18
N PRO A 191 8.99 -21.94 7.98
CA PRO A 191 9.77 -22.34 6.81
C PRO A 191 8.90 -23.02 5.74
N HIS A 192 8.80 -22.48 4.52
CA HIS A 192 8.36 -23.26 3.33
C HIS A 192 8.78 -22.64 1.98
N PRO A 193 8.94 -23.45 0.90
CA PRO A 193 9.97 -23.22 -0.13
C PRO A 193 9.49 -22.60 -1.45
N CYS A 194 8.21 -22.29 -1.64
CA CYS A 194 7.72 -21.82 -2.94
C CYS A 194 6.69 -20.71 -2.74
N GLY A 195 7.14 -19.46 -2.89
CA GLY A 195 6.36 -18.26 -2.62
C GLY A 195 5.50 -17.81 -3.80
N LEU A 196 4.36 -17.18 -3.47
CA LEU A 196 3.59 -16.32 -4.35
C LEU A 196 3.39 -14.99 -3.61
N PHE A 197 3.70 -13.87 -4.24
CA PHE A 197 3.49 -12.51 -3.72
C PHE A 197 2.50 -11.78 -4.62
N ALA A 198 1.42 -11.26 -4.04
CA ALA A 198 0.47 -10.36 -4.72
C ALA A 198 0.00 -9.28 -3.73
N GLY A 199 -0.19 -8.06 -4.22
CA GLY A 199 -0.68 -6.91 -3.47
C GLY A 199 -2.00 -6.35 -4.02
N ASP A 200 -2.74 -5.74 -3.08
CA ASP A 200 -4.06 -5.07 -3.09
C ASP A 200 -5.34 -5.94 -3.20
N GLU A 201 -6.37 -5.55 -2.42
CA GLU A 201 -6.80 -6.34 -1.26
C GLU A 201 -8.20 -6.99 -1.31
N THR A 202 -8.93 -6.99 -2.42
CA THR A 202 -10.32 -7.54 -2.41
C THR A 202 -10.62 -8.59 -3.46
N VAL A 203 -10.18 -8.40 -4.71
CA VAL A 203 -10.56 -9.32 -5.81
C VAL A 203 -9.71 -10.60 -5.82
N ALA A 204 -8.43 -10.50 -5.46
CA ALA A 204 -7.52 -11.65 -5.46
C ALA A 204 -7.86 -12.68 -4.35
N LYS A 205 -8.41 -12.22 -3.23
CA LYS A 205 -8.66 -13.04 -2.04
C LYS A 205 -9.74 -14.09 -2.27
N ASP A 206 -10.82 -13.72 -2.95
CA ASP A 206 -11.95 -14.63 -3.22
C ASP A 206 -11.59 -15.63 -4.32
N HIS A 207 -10.90 -15.19 -5.37
CA HIS A 207 -10.43 -16.06 -6.46
C HIS A 207 -9.37 -17.09 -6.01
N LEU A 208 -8.49 -16.72 -5.07
CA LEU A 208 -7.46 -17.63 -4.55
C LEU A 208 -8.03 -18.63 -3.53
N ARG A 209 -9.07 -18.25 -2.78
CA ARG A 209 -9.82 -19.16 -1.89
C ARG A 209 -10.57 -20.24 -2.67
N GLU A 210 -11.22 -19.87 -3.78
CA GLU A 210 -11.91 -20.83 -4.66
C GLU A 210 -10.97 -21.88 -5.25
N LYS A 211 -9.67 -21.58 -5.36
CA LYS A 211 -8.63 -22.47 -5.91
C LYS A 211 -7.80 -23.21 -4.86
N GLY A 212 -8.14 -23.10 -3.57
CA GLY A 212 -7.45 -23.83 -2.49
C GLY A 212 -6.03 -23.34 -2.20
N LEU A 213 -5.67 -22.11 -2.60
CA LEU A 213 -4.34 -21.54 -2.40
C LEU A 213 -4.32 -20.62 -1.17
N SER A 214 -3.28 -20.73 -0.35
CA SER A 214 -3.08 -19.88 0.84
C SER A 214 -2.32 -18.61 0.47
N ALA A 215 -2.90 -17.44 0.74
CA ALA A 215 -2.25 -16.14 0.59
C ALA A 215 -1.92 -15.53 1.96
N TYR A 216 -0.71 -14.98 2.10
CA TYR A 216 -0.34 -14.15 3.24
C TYR A 216 -0.36 -12.68 2.81
N VAL A 217 -1.21 -11.89 3.47
CA VAL A 217 -1.24 -10.42 3.35
C VAL A 217 -0.26 -9.87 4.38
N ILE A 218 0.79 -9.20 3.94
CA ILE A 218 1.65 -8.41 4.84
C ILE A 218 0.97 -7.06 5.03
N LEU A 219 0.30 -6.91 6.16
CA LEU A 219 -0.32 -5.66 6.60
C LEU A 219 0.72 -4.66 7.08
N ARG A 220 0.66 -3.42 6.59
CA ARG A 220 0.78 -2.20 7.41
C ARG A 220 0.03 -1.04 6.77
#